data_AF-A0A4V1SGZ2-F1
#
_entry.id   AF-A0A4V1SGZ2-F1
#
_cell.length_a   1.000
_cell.length_b   1.000
_cell.length_c   1.000
_cell.angle_alpha   90.00
_cell.angle_beta   90.00
_cell.angle_gamma   90.00
#
_symmetry.space_group_name_H-M   'P 1'
#
loop_
_entity.id
_entity.type
_entity.pdbx_description
1 polymer ?
#
loop_
_entity_poly.entity_id
_entity_poly.type
_entity_poly.pdbx_seq_one_letter_code
_entity_poly.pdbx_strand_id
1 'polypeptide(L)'
;MSTQSIAKVKGYKVANPEGKCRGYQYEVGKIYTHEGTVKVCGSGFHFCRIAADCFNYYSFNSSNKVFEVEASGTIEHGDDKSACSELLIVREIDWSELLTIVNTGKDNTGLGNTGDRNTGDSNTGDRNTGDSNTGYRNTGYRNTGYRNTGDRNTGNWNTGNWNTGNWNTGDRNTGDRNTGDRNTGNWNTGNWNTGYSNTGNRNTGVFCTGEEKIKLFNKPSDWTIDDFENSRAYRLMCDYVDTKMWVNESVMTDEEKLKYPSYKTAEGYLKDIPFKEAFTNAWHNWQEDSRSAFTSLPNFDKDIFFQITGVQL
;
A
#
# COMPACT_ATOMS: atom_id res chain seq x y z
N MET A 1 -33.71 27.32 44.27
CA MET A 1 -32.96 26.12 43.84
C MET A 1 -32.25 26.48 42.56
N SER A 2 -30.92 26.51 42.56
CA SER A 2 -30.13 26.84 41.37
C SER A 2 -30.27 25.70 40.36
N THR A 3 -30.85 25.94 39.20
CA THR A 3 -30.82 25.02 38.07
C THR A 3 -29.38 24.86 37.62
N GLN A 4 -28.70 23.82 38.08
CA GLN A 4 -27.44 23.39 37.46
C GLN A 4 -27.76 23.09 35.99
N SER A 5 -27.24 23.93 35.08
CA SER A 5 -27.32 23.62 33.66
C SER A 5 -26.53 22.34 33.43
N ILE A 6 -27.22 21.25 33.08
CA ILE A 6 -26.57 20.04 32.59
C ILE A 6 -25.70 20.47 31.41
N ALA A 7 -24.39 20.23 31.49
CA ALA A 7 -23.45 20.68 30.48
C ALA A 7 -23.78 20.01 29.14
N LYS A 8 -24.24 20.82 28.18
CA LYS A 8 -24.51 20.35 26.82
C LYS A 8 -23.20 20.16 26.07
N VAL A 9 -23.10 19.09 25.28
CA VAL A 9 -21.94 18.82 24.44
C VAL A 9 -22.29 19.15 22.99
N LYS A 10 -21.55 20.08 22.40
CA LYS A 10 -21.67 20.37 20.97
C LYS A 10 -21.07 19.24 20.13
N GLY A 11 -21.66 18.99 18.98
CA GLY A 11 -21.10 18.06 18.01
C GLY A 11 -21.83 18.09 16.68
N TYR A 12 -21.68 17.01 15.94
CA TYR A 12 -22.14 16.87 14.57
C TYR A 12 -22.90 15.57 14.37
N LYS A 13 -23.87 15.60 13.47
CA LYS A 13 -24.63 14.41 13.09
C LYS A 13 -24.86 14.41 11.59
N VAL A 14 -24.61 13.26 10.98
CA VAL A 14 -24.97 13.01 9.58
C VAL A 14 -26.23 12.16 9.52
N ALA A 15 -27.10 12.51 8.58
CA ALA A 15 -28.25 11.72 8.17
C ALA A 15 -28.20 11.50 6.66
N ASN A 16 -28.98 10.54 6.17
CA ASN A 16 -29.09 10.29 4.75
C ASN A 16 -29.74 11.50 4.01
N PRO A 17 -29.85 11.49 2.67
CA PRO A 17 -30.41 12.60 1.90
C PRO A 17 -31.83 13.00 2.30
N GLU A 18 -32.64 12.06 2.79
CA GLU A 18 -33.99 12.35 3.29
C GLU A 18 -33.99 12.93 4.71
N GLY A 19 -32.85 13.10 5.37
CA GLY A 19 -32.74 13.55 6.76
C GLY A 19 -33.05 12.46 7.79
N LYS A 20 -32.97 11.18 7.39
CA LYS A 20 -33.27 10.03 8.24
C LYS A 20 -32.00 9.35 8.76
N CYS A 21 -32.07 8.89 10.01
CA CYS A 21 -31.07 7.98 10.59
C CYS A 21 -31.71 7.09 11.66
N ARG A 22 -31.51 5.77 11.56
CA ARG A 22 -32.07 4.74 12.46
C ARG A 22 -33.58 4.88 12.72
N GLY A 23 -34.35 5.19 11.67
CA GLY A 23 -35.82 5.32 11.74
C GLY A 23 -36.33 6.69 12.22
N TYR A 24 -35.46 7.60 12.62
CA TYR A 24 -35.83 8.97 12.99
C TYR A 24 -35.69 9.92 11.79
N GLN A 25 -36.65 10.82 11.64
CA GLN A 25 -36.57 11.99 10.76
C GLN A 25 -36.09 13.17 11.61
N TYR A 26 -34.89 13.68 11.33
CA TYR A 26 -34.32 14.80 12.08
C TYR A 26 -34.75 16.13 11.47
N GLU A 27 -35.19 17.05 12.34
CA GLU A 27 -35.65 18.39 11.96
C GLU A 27 -34.99 19.44 12.85
N VAL A 28 -34.59 20.55 12.24
CA VAL A 28 -33.96 21.68 12.93
C VAL A 28 -34.89 22.23 14.02
N GLY A 29 -34.34 22.49 15.20
CA GLY A 29 -35.03 22.99 16.37
C GLY A 29 -35.71 21.92 17.22
N LYS A 30 -35.77 20.65 16.79
CA LYS A 30 -36.37 19.56 17.57
C LYS A 30 -35.39 18.93 18.55
N ILE A 31 -35.91 18.57 19.71
CA ILE A 31 -35.24 17.76 20.73
C ILE A 31 -35.79 16.34 20.64
N TYR A 32 -34.89 15.36 20.57
CA TYR A 32 -35.21 13.95 20.56
C TYR A 32 -34.76 13.33 21.87
N THR A 33 -35.61 12.50 22.49
CA THR A 33 -35.33 11.82 23.76
C THR A 33 -35.35 10.29 23.58
N HIS A 34 -34.48 9.61 24.32
CA HIS A 34 -34.35 8.16 24.32
C HIS A 34 -34.51 7.64 25.75
N GLU A 35 -35.51 6.80 25.94
CA GLU A 35 -35.75 6.10 27.20
C GLU A 35 -34.91 4.83 27.26
N GLY A 36 -34.20 4.63 28.38
CA GLY A 36 -33.40 3.44 28.65
C GLY A 36 -31.88 3.68 28.63
N THR A 37 -31.12 2.60 28.59
CA THR A 37 -29.65 2.64 28.66
C THR A 37 -29.08 3.22 27.38
N VAL A 38 -28.24 4.25 27.50
CA VAL A 38 -27.40 4.75 26.40
C VAL A 38 -26.18 3.85 26.29
N LYS A 39 -25.91 3.38 25.07
CA LYS A 39 -24.72 2.57 24.77
C LYS A 39 -24.11 3.00 23.45
N VAL A 40 -22.84 3.41 23.43
CA VAL A 40 -22.12 3.67 22.18
C VAL A 40 -22.21 2.45 21.24
N CYS A 41 -22.56 2.68 19.97
CA CYS A 41 -22.93 1.67 18.95
C CYS A 41 -24.30 1.01 19.12
N GLY A 42 -24.80 0.89 20.35
CA GLY A 42 -26.01 0.15 20.69
C GLY A 42 -27.28 1.00 20.60
N SER A 43 -27.41 1.95 21.53
CA SER A 43 -28.66 2.63 21.86
C SER A 43 -28.45 4.11 22.21
N GLY A 44 -29.52 4.91 22.11
CA GLY A 44 -29.46 6.37 22.17
C GLY A 44 -29.19 7.01 20.80
N PHE A 45 -29.01 8.34 20.81
CA PHE A 45 -28.73 9.12 19.62
C PHE A 45 -27.23 9.31 19.43
N HIS A 46 -26.74 8.85 18.28
CA HIS A 46 -25.33 8.99 17.92
C HIS A 46 -25.01 10.35 17.31
N PHE A 47 -23.86 10.90 17.72
CA PHE A 47 -23.23 12.11 17.20
C PHE A 47 -21.70 12.01 17.31
N CYS A 48 -20.97 12.87 16.61
CA CYS A 48 -19.51 12.96 16.70
C CYS A 48 -19.09 14.33 17.25
N ARG A 49 -17.96 14.38 17.95
CA ARG A 49 -17.41 15.63 18.49
C ARG A 49 -16.62 16.40 17.43
N ILE A 50 -16.02 15.69 16.48
CA ILE A 50 -15.34 16.23 15.32
C ILE A 50 -16.20 15.87 14.09
N ALA A 51 -16.45 16.84 13.20
CA ALA A 51 -17.31 16.63 12.05
C ALA A 51 -16.76 15.56 11.08
N ALA A 52 -15.44 15.52 10.90
CA ALA A 52 -14.78 14.53 10.05
C ALA A 52 -15.06 13.09 10.50
N ASP A 53 -15.12 12.83 11.81
CA ASP A 53 -15.37 11.50 12.37
C ASP A 53 -16.75 10.93 12.00
N CYS A 54 -17.73 11.79 11.69
CA CYS A 54 -19.02 11.32 11.18
C CYS A 54 -18.85 10.48 9.91
N PHE A 55 -17.83 10.77 9.10
CA PHE A 55 -17.59 10.12 7.82
C PHE A 55 -16.81 8.80 7.93
N ASN A 56 -16.49 8.36 9.14
CA ASN A 56 -16.14 6.95 9.38
C ASN A 56 -17.38 6.04 9.31
N TYR A 57 -18.58 6.62 9.44
CA TYR A 57 -19.86 5.91 9.48
C TYR A 57 -20.77 6.22 8.29
N TYR A 58 -20.45 7.27 7.55
CA TYR A 58 -21.20 7.75 6.38
C TYR A 58 -20.23 8.04 5.25
N SER A 59 -20.65 7.82 4.01
CA SER A 59 -19.86 8.28 2.86
C SER A 59 -19.79 9.81 2.85
N PHE A 60 -18.62 10.36 2.51
CA PHE A 60 -18.43 11.80 2.33
C PHE A 60 -19.11 12.25 1.03
N ASN A 61 -20.40 12.52 1.11
CA ASN A 61 -21.27 12.78 -0.03
C ASN A 61 -22.13 14.03 0.24
N SER A 62 -22.12 14.98 -0.69
CA SER A 62 -22.85 16.25 -0.60
C SER A 62 -24.37 16.12 -0.59
N SER A 63 -24.91 14.95 -0.93
CA SER A 63 -26.34 14.67 -0.80
C SER A 63 -26.76 14.36 0.63
N ASN A 64 -25.83 14.00 1.52
CA ASN A 64 -26.15 13.73 2.92
C ASN A 64 -26.47 15.04 3.65
N LYS A 65 -27.37 14.96 4.63
CA LYS A 65 -27.64 16.09 5.53
C LYS A 65 -26.71 16.07 6.72
N VAL A 66 -26.08 17.20 7.01
CA VAL A 66 -25.17 17.35 8.15
C VAL A 66 -25.73 18.40 9.09
N PHE A 67 -25.77 18.08 10.37
CA PHE A 67 -26.34 18.93 11.40
C PHE A 67 -25.32 19.25 12.48
N GLU A 68 -25.36 20.50 12.95
CA GLU A 68 -24.81 20.86 14.24
C GLU A 68 -25.81 20.44 15.32
N VAL A 69 -25.32 19.80 16.38
CA VAL A 69 -26.18 19.24 17.43
C VAL A 69 -25.68 19.62 18.83
N GLU A 70 -26.61 19.66 19.78
CA GLU A 70 -26.32 19.72 21.21
C GLU A 70 -26.83 18.44 21.87
N ALA A 71 -25.91 17.65 22.43
CA ALA A 71 -26.22 16.46 23.20
C ALA A 71 -26.36 16.78 24.69
N SER A 72 -27.37 16.21 25.34
CA SER A 72 -27.63 16.32 26.78
C SER A 72 -28.15 15.01 27.38
N GLY A 73 -28.48 15.04 28.68
CA GLY A 73 -28.87 13.86 29.44
C GLY A 73 -27.69 12.92 29.72
N THR A 74 -27.91 11.61 29.61
CA THR A 74 -26.83 10.62 29.71
C THR A 74 -26.02 10.63 28.43
N ILE A 75 -24.70 10.78 28.53
CA ILE A 75 -23.78 10.79 27.40
C ILE A 75 -22.70 9.74 27.63
N GLU A 76 -22.41 8.95 26.60
CA GLU A 76 -21.28 8.03 26.57
C GLU A 76 -20.40 8.36 25.35
N HIS A 77 -19.08 8.40 25.58
CA HIS A 77 -18.10 8.70 24.55
C HIS A 77 -17.33 7.43 24.15
N GLY A 78 -17.20 7.22 22.85
CA GLY A 78 -16.14 6.40 22.27
C GLY A 78 -15.05 7.30 21.69
N ASP A 79 -14.19 6.70 20.87
CA ASP A 79 -13.05 7.41 20.26
C ASP A 79 -13.54 8.50 19.29
N ASP A 80 -14.19 8.08 18.21
CA ASP A 80 -14.63 8.92 17.08
C ASP A 80 -16.16 9.16 17.06
N LYS A 81 -16.87 8.65 18.05
CA LYS A 81 -18.33 8.77 18.16
C LYS A 81 -18.79 8.88 19.60
N SER A 82 -20.02 9.31 19.78
CA SER A 82 -20.67 9.43 21.08
C SER A 82 -22.15 9.07 20.95
N ALA A 83 -22.76 8.70 22.08
CA ALA A 83 -24.19 8.41 22.20
C ALA A 83 -24.79 9.26 23.32
N CYS A 84 -26.03 9.71 23.16
CA CYS A 84 -26.73 10.48 24.18
C CYS A 84 -28.21 10.09 24.32
N SER A 85 -28.81 10.40 25.48
CA SER A 85 -30.24 10.20 25.70
C SER A 85 -31.08 11.36 25.18
N GLU A 86 -30.52 12.56 25.06
CA GLU A 86 -31.21 13.73 24.51
C GLU A 86 -30.36 14.41 23.44
N LEU A 87 -30.96 14.72 22.29
CA LEU A 87 -30.29 15.36 21.17
C LEU A 87 -31.13 16.49 20.59
N LEU A 88 -30.61 17.71 20.66
CA LEU A 88 -31.15 18.88 19.95
C LEU A 88 -30.47 19.02 18.58
N ILE A 89 -31.27 19.14 17.53
CA ILE A 89 -30.78 19.53 16.19
C ILE A 89 -30.76 21.05 16.11
N VAL A 90 -29.57 21.65 16.13
CA VAL A 90 -29.41 23.12 16.22
C VAL A 90 -29.66 23.78 14.87
N ARG A 91 -29.01 23.27 13.82
CA ARG A 91 -29.10 23.76 12.43
C ARG A 91 -28.56 22.73 11.46
N GLU A 92 -28.95 22.85 10.19
CA GLU A 92 -28.29 22.16 9.07
C GLU A 92 -27.03 22.95 8.68
N ILE A 93 -25.96 22.23 8.34
CA ILE A 93 -24.66 22.79 7.92
C ILE A 93 -24.60 22.68 6.40
N ASP A 94 -24.39 23.81 5.71
CA ASP A 94 -24.20 23.81 4.26
C ASP A 94 -22.92 23.08 3.87
N TRP A 95 -22.93 22.40 2.72
CA TRP A 95 -21.78 21.60 2.29
C TRP A 95 -20.48 22.42 2.14
N SER A 96 -20.59 23.68 1.69
CA SER A 96 -19.44 24.59 1.59
C SER A 96 -18.86 24.96 2.96
N GLU A 97 -19.71 25.15 3.97
CA GLU A 97 -19.29 25.35 5.36
C GLU A 97 -18.64 24.07 5.89
N LEU A 98 -19.25 22.91 5.64
CA LEU A 98 -18.71 21.62 6.06
C LEU A 98 -17.29 21.39 5.52
N LEU A 99 -17.05 21.70 4.23
CA LEU A 99 -15.71 21.62 3.65
C LEU A 99 -14.69 22.50 4.40
N THR A 100 -15.14 23.63 4.95
CA THR A 100 -14.29 24.48 5.80
C THR A 100 -14.06 23.88 7.19
N ILE A 101 -15.06 23.19 7.75
CA ILE A 101 -14.98 22.55 9.07
C ILE A 101 -14.06 21.32 9.06
N VAL A 102 -14.13 20.49 8.00
CA VAL A 102 -13.43 19.20 7.95
C VAL A 102 -12.02 19.26 7.37
N ASN A 103 -11.55 20.46 6.99
CA ASN A 103 -10.21 20.68 6.46
C ASN A 103 -9.51 21.79 7.24
N THR A 104 -8.18 21.73 7.34
CA THR A 104 -7.37 22.82 7.89
C THR A 104 -6.71 23.58 6.75
N GLY A 105 -7.21 24.77 6.44
CA GLY A 105 -6.73 25.59 5.32
C GLY A 105 -7.88 26.05 4.43
N LYS A 106 -7.57 26.57 3.24
CA LYS A 106 -8.53 27.21 2.34
C LYS A 106 -8.70 26.47 1.03
N ASP A 107 -9.87 26.64 0.42
CA ASP A 107 -10.19 26.17 -0.94
C ASP A 107 -9.98 24.65 -1.14
N ASN A 108 -10.08 23.85 -0.06
CA ASN A 108 -9.99 22.40 -0.15
C ASN A 108 -11.34 21.79 -0.55
N THR A 109 -11.28 20.72 -1.34
CA THR A 109 -12.44 19.85 -1.62
C THR A 109 -12.09 18.43 -1.21
N GLY A 110 -13.02 17.73 -0.57
CA GLY A 110 -12.78 16.43 0.04
C GLY A 110 -12.63 16.53 1.56
N LEU A 111 -12.15 15.46 2.17
CA LEU A 111 -12.15 15.23 3.61
C LEU A 111 -10.73 15.21 4.19
N GLY A 112 -10.50 15.96 5.27
CA GLY A 112 -9.30 15.80 6.10
C GLY A 112 -8.00 16.35 5.51
N ASN A 113 -8.07 17.31 4.59
CA ASN A 113 -6.89 17.97 4.03
C ASN A 113 -6.30 19.00 5.01
N THR A 114 -4.97 19.14 4.98
CA THR A 114 -4.21 20.19 5.66
C THR A 114 -3.40 20.98 4.63
N GLY A 115 -3.54 22.31 4.61
CA GLY A 115 -2.98 23.22 3.61
C GLY A 115 -4.04 23.74 2.66
N ASP A 116 -3.64 24.36 1.55
CA ASP A 116 -4.55 25.10 0.67
C ASP A 116 -4.75 24.44 -0.70
N ARG A 117 -5.97 24.54 -1.24
CA ARG A 117 -6.34 24.15 -2.62
C ARG A 117 -6.09 22.69 -2.95
N ASN A 118 -6.23 21.79 -2.00
CA ASN A 118 -6.18 20.36 -2.28
C ASN A 118 -7.53 19.85 -2.79
N THR A 119 -7.48 18.90 -3.72
CA THR A 119 -8.64 18.18 -4.24
C THR A 119 -8.46 16.70 -3.99
N GLY A 120 -9.40 16.10 -3.26
CA GLY A 120 -9.32 14.72 -2.79
C GLY A 120 -9.18 14.68 -1.27
N ASP A 121 -8.82 13.54 -0.73
CA ASP A 121 -8.88 13.28 0.71
C ASP A 121 -7.49 13.16 1.35
N SER A 122 -7.39 13.62 2.59
CA SER A 122 -6.22 13.42 3.46
C SER A 122 -4.88 13.92 2.89
N ASN A 123 -4.89 14.96 2.05
CA ASN A 123 -3.64 15.57 1.58
C ASN A 123 -3.04 16.49 2.64
N THR A 124 -1.71 16.57 2.68
CA THR A 124 -0.95 17.52 3.50
C THR A 124 -0.05 18.37 2.61
N GLY A 125 -0.15 19.70 2.73
CA GLY A 125 0.52 20.66 1.85
C GLY A 125 -0.47 21.29 0.87
N ASP A 126 -0.01 21.80 -0.27
CA ASP A 126 -0.86 22.65 -1.12
C ASP A 126 -1.01 22.15 -2.56
N ARG A 127 -2.18 22.42 -3.14
CA ARG A 127 -2.47 22.19 -4.56
C ARG A 127 -2.31 20.75 -5.01
N ASN A 128 -2.45 19.78 -4.10
CA ASN A 128 -2.43 18.37 -4.46
C ASN A 128 -3.79 17.95 -5.05
N THR A 129 -3.76 16.99 -5.96
CA THR A 129 -4.96 16.39 -6.58
C THR A 129 -4.89 14.87 -6.43
N GLY A 130 -5.97 14.25 -5.98
CA GLY A 130 -6.00 12.86 -5.53
C GLY A 130 -5.79 12.77 -4.02
N ASP A 131 -5.41 11.61 -3.50
CA ASP A 131 -5.53 11.34 -2.06
C ASP A 131 -4.20 11.05 -1.37
N SER A 132 -4.12 11.41 -0.09
CA SER A 132 -3.00 11.09 0.80
C SER A 132 -1.64 11.60 0.32
N ASN A 133 -1.60 12.64 -0.52
CA ASN A 133 -0.33 13.23 -0.96
C ASN A 133 0.24 14.17 0.11
N THR A 134 1.56 14.20 0.22
CA THR A 134 2.30 15.13 1.06
C THR A 134 3.20 16.02 0.21
N GLY A 135 3.08 17.34 0.35
CA GLY A 135 3.90 18.32 -0.38
C GLY A 135 3.08 19.18 -1.31
N TYR A 136 3.58 19.43 -2.53
CA TYR A 136 3.04 20.48 -3.39
C TYR A 136 2.80 20.03 -4.83
N ARG A 137 1.58 20.27 -5.33
CA ARG A 137 1.19 19.98 -6.72
C ARG A 137 1.39 18.52 -7.14
N ASN A 138 1.26 17.58 -6.23
CA ASN A 138 1.25 16.17 -6.61
C ASN A 138 -0.13 15.79 -7.18
N THR A 139 -0.14 14.88 -8.14
CA THR A 139 -1.34 14.30 -8.73
C THR A 139 -1.29 12.79 -8.63
N GLY A 140 -2.30 12.18 -7.99
CA GLY A 140 -2.41 10.73 -7.79
C GLY A 140 -2.48 10.38 -6.30
N TYR A 141 -1.92 9.24 -5.91
CA TYR A 141 -2.06 8.69 -4.57
C TYR A 141 -0.74 8.58 -3.81
N ARG A 142 -0.69 9.04 -2.57
CA ARG A 142 0.44 8.84 -1.64
C ARG A 142 1.80 9.31 -2.18
N ASN A 143 1.85 10.36 -2.98
CA ASN A 143 3.12 10.97 -3.36
C ASN A 143 3.66 11.84 -2.24
N THR A 144 4.99 11.90 -2.10
CA THR A 144 5.69 12.81 -1.20
C THR A 144 6.67 13.66 -2.00
N GLY A 145 6.50 14.99 -1.96
CA GLY A 145 7.41 15.96 -2.57
C GLY A 145 6.70 16.94 -3.52
N TYR A 146 7.30 17.23 -4.67
CA TYR A 146 6.87 18.31 -5.56
C TYR A 146 6.54 17.83 -6.98
N ARG A 147 5.33 18.13 -7.47
CA ARG A 147 4.92 17.88 -8.86
C ARG A 147 5.15 16.45 -9.36
N ASN A 148 4.84 15.46 -8.52
CA ASN A 148 4.78 14.08 -8.98
C ASN A 148 3.43 13.79 -9.64
N THR A 149 3.41 12.91 -10.64
CA THR A 149 2.21 12.40 -11.29
C THR A 149 2.23 10.88 -11.30
N GLY A 150 1.17 10.25 -10.82
CA GLY A 150 1.07 8.81 -10.56
C GLY A 150 1.09 8.53 -9.06
N ASP A 151 1.50 7.33 -8.64
CA ASP A 151 1.30 6.89 -7.26
C ASP A 151 2.60 6.54 -6.53
N ARG A 152 2.63 6.88 -5.25
CA ARG A 152 3.68 6.47 -4.29
C ARG A 152 5.09 6.87 -4.71
N ASN A 153 5.23 8.01 -5.37
CA ASN A 153 6.54 8.59 -5.67
C ASN A 153 7.06 9.37 -4.46
N THR A 154 8.38 9.31 -4.23
CA THR A 154 9.09 10.14 -3.25
C THR A 154 10.16 10.96 -3.95
N GLY A 155 10.10 12.28 -3.81
CA GLY A 155 10.99 13.24 -4.48
C GLY A 155 10.20 14.16 -5.39
N ASN A 156 10.79 14.60 -6.50
CA ASN A 156 10.21 15.67 -7.31
C ASN A 156 10.14 15.33 -8.80
N TRP A 157 9.08 15.79 -9.45
CA TRP A 157 8.93 15.71 -10.91
C TRP A 157 8.98 14.29 -11.47
N ASN A 158 8.53 13.30 -10.71
CA ASN A 158 8.41 11.94 -11.21
C ASN A 158 7.07 11.75 -11.94
N THR A 159 7.09 10.97 -13.02
CA THR A 159 5.90 10.52 -13.74
C THR A 159 5.89 8.99 -13.79
N GLY A 160 4.80 8.37 -13.33
CA GLY A 160 4.70 6.93 -13.11
C GLY A 160 4.60 6.61 -11.62
N ASN A 161 4.95 5.40 -11.22
CA ASN A 161 4.67 4.90 -9.89
C ASN A 161 5.92 4.41 -9.16
N TRP A 162 5.91 4.55 -7.83
CA TRP A 162 6.95 3.99 -6.96
C TRP A 162 8.38 4.48 -7.25
N ASN A 163 8.55 5.67 -7.84
CA ASN A 163 9.87 6.24 -8.05
C ASN A 163 10.40 6.89 -6.77
N THR A 164 11.69 6.73 -6.51
CA THR A 164 12.42 7.44 -5.46
C THR A 164 13.53 8.27 -6.09
N GLY A 165 13.54 9.58 -5.83
CA GLY A 165 14.45 10.55 -6.44
C GLY A 165 13.70 11.52 -7.34
N ASN A 166 14.35 12.08 -8.36
CA ASN A 166 13.80 13.19 -9.12
C ASN A 166 13.81 12.96 -10.62
N TRP A 167 12.83 13.52 -11.32
CA TRP A 167 12.76 13.54 -12.78
C TRP A 167 12.74 12.14 -13.42
N ASN A 168 12.23 11.13 -12.73
CA ASN A 168 12.08 9.80 -13.31
C ASN A 168 10.78 9.70 -14.11
N THR A 169 10.83 9.01 -15.24
CA THR A 169 9.66 8.62 -16.03
C THR A 169 9.60 7.10 -16.13
N GLY A 170 8.47 6.50 -15.76
CA GLY A 170 8.29 5.06 -15.64
C GLY A 170 8.10 4.64 -14.19
N ASP A 171 8.28 3.36 -13.90
CA ASP A 171 7.93 2.77 -12.61
C ASP A 171 9.14 2.22 -11.85
N ARG A 172 9.12 2.37 -10.52
CA ARG A 172 10.09 1.77 -9.58
C ARG A 172 11.55 2.16 -9.82
N ASN A 173 11.82 3.35 -10.34
CA ASN A 173 13.18 3.85 -10.43
C ASN A 173 13.69 4.38 -9.10
N THR A 174 14.98 4.16 -8.82
CA THR A 174 15.68 4.74 -7.68
C THR A 174 16.87 5.56 -8.17
N GLY A 175 16.88 6.86 -7.86
CA GLY A 175 17.86 7.83 -8.35
C GLY A 175 17.19 8.91 -9.20
N ASP A 176 17.97 9.58 -10.06
CA ASP A 176 17.51 10.77 -10.78
C ASP A 176 17.56 10.60 -12.30
N ARG A 177 16.57 11.17 -12.99
CA ARG A 177 16.51 11.30 -14.45
C ARG A 177 16.55 9.96 -15.19
N ASN A 178 15.97 8.92 -14.63
CA ASN A 178 15.80 7.65 -15.33
C ASN A 178 14.53 7.66 -16.20
N THR A 179 14.61 7.02 -17.36
CA THR A 179 13.45 6.77 -18.24
C THR A 179 13.31 5.28 -18.48
N GLY A 180 12.13 4.73 -18.22
CA GLY A 180 11.85 3.29 -18.20
C GLY A 180 11.66 2.80 -16.77
N ASP A 181 11.74 1.50 -16.55
CA ASP A 181 11.31 0.87 -15.30
C ASP A 181 12.46 0.21 -14.55
N ARG A 182 12.41 0.29 -13.21
CA ARG A 182 13.29 -0.43 -12.28
C ARG A 182 14.78 -0.15 -12.48
N ASN A 183 15.13 1.08 -12.88
CA ASN A 183 16.52 1.50 -12.90
C ASN A 183 16.99 1.92 -11.50
N THR A 184 18.25 1.64 -11.19
CA THR A 184 18.94 2.13 -10.00
C THR A 184 20.15 2.96 -10.41
N GLY A 185 20.27 4.18 -9.89
CA GLY A 185 21.29 5.15 -10.30
C GLY A 185 20.67 6.26 -11.15
N ASN A 186 21.46 6.90 -12.01
CA ASN A 186 21.04 8.15 -12.65
C ASN A 186 21.22 8.15 -14.18
N TRP A 187 20.34 8.88 -14.86
CA TRP A 187 20.38 9.08 -16.33
C TRP A 187 20.29 7.79 -17.15
N ASN A 188 19.69 6.73 -16.61
CA ASN A 188 19.50 5.49 -17.37
C ASN A 188 18.27 5.57 -18.27
N THR A 189 18.36 5.01 -19.46
CA THR A 189 17.24 4.85 -20.41
C THR A 189 17.04 3.38 -20.74
N GLY A 190 15.82 2.91 -20.58
CA GLY A 190 15.43 1.50 -20.68
C GLY A 190 15.13 0.92 -19.30
N ASN A 191 15.20 -0.40 -19.14
CA ASN A 191 14.69 -1.08 -17.96
C ASN A 191 15.80 -1.85 -17.22
N TRP A 192 15.67 -1.94 -15.89
CA TRP A 192 16.55 -2.76 -15.04
C TRP A 192 18.04 -2.41 -15.11
N ASN A 193 18.39 -1.17 -15.46
CA ASN A 193 19.79 -0.76 -15.45
C ASN A 193 20.24 -0.37 -14.04
N THR A 194 21.49 -0.70 -13.70
CA THR A 194 22.17 -0.24 -12.50
C THR A 194 23.39 0.59 -12.87
N GLY A 195 23.50 1.81 -12.34
CA GLY A 195 24.63 2.70 -12.56
C GLY A 195 24.25 4.00 -13.25
N TYR A 196 25.08 4.46 -14.19
CA TYR A 196 25.01 5.83 -14.70
C TYR A 196 25.05 5.92 -16.22
N SER A 197 24.09 6.65 -16.79
CA SER A 197 24.07 6.94 -18.23
C SER A 197 24.04 5.69 -19.12
N ASN A 198 23.36 4.62 -18.69
CA ASN A 198 23.21 3.41 -19.49
C ASN A 198 22.00 3.54 -20.43
N THR A 199 22.12 3.00 -21.64
CA THR A 199 21.03 2.92 -22.62
C THR A 199 20.83 1.48 -23.06
N GLY A 200 19.64 0.94 -22.82
CA GLY A 200 19.32 -0.46 -23.06
C GLY A 200 18.65 -1.09 -21.84
N ASN A 201 18.63 -2.41 -21.77
CA ASN A 201 18.05 -3.12 -20.64
C ASN A 201 19.11 -3.93 -19.89
N ARG A 202 18.93 -4.06 -18.57
CA ARG A 202 19.72 -4.93 -17.70
C ARG A 202 21.23 -4.67 -17.70
N ASN A 203 21.67 -3.42 -17.97
CA ASN A 203 23.08 -3.06 -17.89
C ASN A 203 23.50 -2.75 -16.46
N THR A 204 24.69 -3.18 -16.05
CA THR A 204 25.35 -2.77 -14.81
C THR A 204 26.66 -2.04 -15.12
N GLY A 205 26.68 -0.72 -15.01
CA GLY A 205 27.89 0.04 -15.32
C GLY A 205 27.68 1.53 -15.58
N VAL A 206 28.62 2.11 -16.32
CA VAL A 206 28.64 3.53 -16.67
C VAL A 206 28.83 3.67 -18.18
N PHE A 207 27.97 4.44 -18.85
CA PHE A 207 27.97 4.63 -20.31
C PHE A 207 27.85 3.30 -21.10
N CYS A 208 27.09 2.33 -20.59
CA CYS A 208 26.84 1.08 -21.29
C CYS A 208 25.73 1.24 -22.34
N THR A 209 25.90 0.57 -23.48
CA THR A 209 24.90 0.51 -24.55
C THR A 209 24.64 -0.95 -24.95
N GLY A 210 23.38 -1.31 -25.21
CA GLY A 210 23.00 -2.68 -25.61
C GLY A 210 22.64 -3.55 -24.41
N GLU A 211 22.78 -4.87 -24.56
CA GLU A 211 22.61 -5.85 -23.47
C GLU A 211 23.98 -6.37 -23.02
N GLU A 212 24.22 -6.34 -21.72
CA GLU A 212 25.47 -6.80 -21.12
C GLU A 212 25.62 -8.32 -21.24
N LYS A 213 26.83 -8.77 -21.63
CA LYS A 213 27.19 -10.18 -21.69
C LYS A 213 27.56 -10.71 -20.31
N ILE A 214 27.09 -11.91 -19.98
CA ILE A 214 27.29 -12.51 -18.67
C ILE A 214 28.51 -13.43 -18.63
N LYS A 215 29.01 -13.64 -17.42
CA LYS A 215 29.93 -14.75 -17.16
C LYS A 215 29.13 -16.02 -16.92
N LEU A 216 29.59 -17.12 -17.51
CA LEU A 216 29.13 -18.48 -17.19
C LEU A 216 30.35 -19.27 -16.72
N PHE A 217 30.22 -19.96 -15.60
CA PHE A 217 31.31 -20.71 -14.96
C PHE A 217 32.59 -19.88 -14.75
N ASN A 218 32.42 -18.68 -14.19
CA ASN A 218 33.49 -17.71 -13.91
C ASN A 218 34.26 -17.17 -15.13
N LYS A 219 33.85 -17.50 -16.35
CA LYS A 219 34.48 -17.06 -17.61
C LYS A 219 33.52 -16.20 -18.43
N PRO A 220 34.02 -15.18 -19.16
CA PRO A 220 33.19 -14.41 -20.10
C PRO A 220 32.52 -15.32 -21.13
N SER A 221 31.28 -14.99 -21.50
CA SER A 221 30.53 -15.70 -22.55
C SER A 221 29.88 -14.70 -23.49
N ASP A 222 29.44 -15.14 -24.66
CA ASP A 222 28.66 -14.31 -25.59
C ASP A 222 27.16 -14.28 -25.26
N TRP A 223 26.75 -14.95 -24.18
CA TRP A 223 25.35 -14.98 -23.74
C TRP A 223 25.00 -13.72 -22.97
N THR A 224 23.79 -13.22 -23.16
CA THR A 224 23.13 -12.27 -22.25
C THR A 224 22.43 -13.03 -21.13
N ILE A 225 21.93 -12.32 -20.14
CA ILE A 225 21.06 -12.93 -19.13
C ILE A 225 19.75 -13.46 -19.74
N ASP A 226 19.23 -12.81 -20.78
CA ASP A 226 18.03 -13.26 -21.49
C ASP A 226 18.30 -14.57 -22.25
N ASP A 227 19.49 -14.76 -22.83
CA ASP A 227 19.87 -16.05 -23.43
C ASP A 227 19.85 -17.18 -22.39
N PHE A 228 20.34 -16.91 -21.17
CA PHE A 228 20.31 -17.88 -20.07
C PHE A 228 18.89 -18.15 -19.58
N GLU A 229 18.08 -17.12 -19.35
CA GLU A 229 16.68 -17.24 -18.90
C GLU A 229 15.79 -17.97 -19.92
N ASN A 230 16.09 -17.88 -21.21
CA ASN A 230 15.39 -18.62 -22.26
C ASN A 230 15.94 -20.05 -22.47
N SER A 231 17.05 -20.40 -21.83
CA SER A 231 17.68 -21.72 -21.99
C SER A 231 16.85 -22.86 -21.40
N ARG A 232 17.10 -24.08 -21.89
CA ARG A 232 16.49 -25.30 -21.31
C ARG A 232 16.94 -25.53 -19.86
N ALA A 233 18.20 -25.21 -19.54
CA ALA A 233 18.75 -25.36 -18.20
C ALA A 233 18.02 -24.48 -17.17
N TYR A 234 17.78 -23.20 -17.50
CA TYR A 234 17.04 -22.29 -16.62
C TYR A 234 15.60 -22.77 -16.38
N ARG A 235 14.89 -23.19 -17.43
CA ARG A 235 13.53 -23.74 -17.28
C ARG A 235 13.49 -24.96 -16.38
N LEU A 236 14.43 -25.89 -16.53
CA LEU A 236 14.53 -27.06 -15.65
C LEU A 236 14.75 -26.65 -14.19
N MET A 237 15.56 -25.62 -13.93
CA MET A 237 15.74 -25.09 -12.58
C MET A 237 14.44 -24.52 -12.01
N CYS A 238 13.73 -23.68 -12.77
CA CYS A 238 12.48 -23.07 -12.31
C CYS A 238 11.37 -24.09 -12.08
N ASP A 239 11.27 -25.12 -12.92
CA ASP A 239 10.15 -26.05 -12.91
C ASP A 239 10.32 -27.18 -11.88
N TYR A 240 11.57 -27.52 -11.50
CA TYR A 240 11.85 -28.73 -10.73
C TYR A 240 12.79 -28.55 -9.54
N VAL A 241 13.45 -27.39 -9.37
CA VAL A 241 14.38 -27.15 -8.25
C VAL A 241 13.70 -26.30 -7.17
N ASP A 242 12.91 -26.96 -6.34
CA ASP A 242 12.19 -26.33 -5.23
C ASP A 242 13.11 -26.07 -4.04
N THR A 243 13.56 -24.84 -3.88
CA THR A 243 14.34 -24.39 -2.70
C THR A 243 13.47 -24.04 -1.50
N LYS A 244 12.15 -24.11 -1.66
CA LYS A 244 11.16 -23.82 -0.63
C LYS A 244 10.05 -24.86 -0.69
N MET A 245 9.59 -25.32 0.47
CA MET A 245 8.48 -26.27 0.58
C MET A 245 7.49 -25.80 1.62
N TRP A 246 6.20 -25.83 1.30
CA TRP A 246 5.15 -25.58 2.27
C TRP A 246 4.99 -26.79 3.20
N VAL A 247 5.11 -26.57 4.51
CA VAL A 247 4.83 -27.57 5.53
C VAL A 247 3.54 -27.19 6.24
N ASN A 248 2.51 -27.99 6.02
CA ASN A 248 1.19 -27.77 6.62
C ASN A 248 1.24 -28.07 8.13
N GLU A 249 0.47 -27.32 8.93
CA GLU A 249 0.39 -27.51 10.38
C GLU A 249 0.15 -28.97 10.81
N SER A 250 -0.66 -29.70 10.04
CA SER A 250 -1.02 -31.10 10.33
C SER A 250 0.17 -32.06 10.38
N VAL A 251 1.29 -31.71 9.74
CA VAL A 251 2.50 -32.55 9.66
C VAL A 251 3.71 -31.92 10.36
N MET A 252 3.55 -30.74 10.98
CA MET A 252 4.62 -30.07 11.71
C MET A 252 4.96 -30.80 13.01
N THR A 253 6.25 -30.91 13.31
CA THR A 253 6.74 -31.41 14.60
C THR A 253 6.58 -30.36 15.70
N ASP A 254 6.63 -30.78 16.98
CA ASP A 254 6.58 -29.85 18.11
C ASP A 254 7.73 -28.83 18.11
N GLU A 255 8.92 -29.24 17.64
CA GLU A 255 10.08 -28.35 17.47
C GLU A 255 9.84 -27.30 16.37
N GLU A 256 9.24 -27.70 15.24
CA GLU A 256 8.89 -26.78 14.15
C GLU A 256 7.81 -25.80 14.60
N LYS A 257 6.82 -26.25 15.36
CA LYS A 257 5.77 -25.41 15.95
C LYS A 257 6.35 -24.38 16.93
N LEU A 258 7.37 -24.77 17.69
CA LEU A 258 8.07 -23.85 18.59
C LEU A 258 8.88 -22.80 17.83
N LYS A 259 9.52 -23.19 16.73
CA LYS A 259 10.37 -22.30 15.91
C LYS A 259 9.57 -21.32 15.05
N TYR A 260 8.39 -21.72 14.54
CA TYR A 260 7.60 -20.92 13.59
C TYR A 260 6.20 -20.61 14.11
N PRO A 261 6.04 -19.89 15.24
CA PRO A 261 4.74 -19.71 15.91
C PRO A 261 3.65 -19.05 15.05
N SER A 262 4.02 -18.39 13.95
CA SER A 262 3.11 -17.87 12.93
C SER A 262 2.29 -18.95 12.21
N TYR A 263 2.65 -20.23 12.33
CA TYR A 263 1.89 -21.33 11.75
C TYR A 263 0.42 -21.31 12.19
N LYS A 264 0.13 -20.82 13.41
CA LYS A 264 -1.23 -20.71 13.96
C LYS A 264 -2.16 -19.82 13.14
N THR A 265 -1.61 -18.84 12.43
CA THR A 265 -2.38 -17.95 11.56
C THR A 265 -2.23 -18.29 10.08
N ALA A 266 -1.11 -18.89 9.71
CA ALA A 266 -0.79 -19.21 8.31
C ALA A 266 -1.14 -20.65 7.90
N GLU A 267 -1.58 -21.50 8.84
CA GLU A 267 -1.87 -22.93 8.66
C GLU A 267 -0.65 -23.77 8.21
N GLY A 268 0.55 -23.30 8.54
CA GLY A 268 1.81 -23.92 8.19
C GLY A 268 2.95 -22.93 8.12
N TYR A 269 4.07 -23.37 7.55
CA TYR A 269 5.22 -22.50 7.32
C TYR A 269 5.95 -22.88 6.02
N LEU A 270 6.66 -21.90 5.45
CA LEU A 270 7.53 -22.15 4.31
C LEU A 270 8.91 -22.59 4.82
N LYS A 271 9.27 -23.84 4.54
CA LYS A 271 10.56 -24.44 4.89
C LYS A 271 11.58 -24.17 3.79
N ASP A 272 12.78 -23.79 4.22
CA ASP A 272 13.92 -23.60 3.32
C ASP A 272 14.61 -24.94 3.06
N ILE A 273 14.82 -25.24 1.78
CA ILE A 273 15.62 -26.38 1.31
C ILE A 273 16.91 -25.79 0.73
N PRO A 274 18.10 -26.19 1.24
CA PRO A 274 19.36 -25.74 0.69
C PRO A 274 19.44 -26.01 -0.81
N PHE A 275 19.92 -25.04 -1.59
CA PHE A 275 19.93 -25.13 -3.06
C PHE A 275 20.61 -26.42 -3.58
N LYS A 276 21.74 -26.83 -2.98
CA LYS A 276 22.44 -28.07 -3.34
C LYS A 276 21.57 -29.32 -3.17
N GLU A 277 20.84 -29.38 -2.07
CA GLU A 277 19.94 -30.49 -1.77
C GLU A 277 18.79 -30.52 -2.77
N ALA A 278 18.11 -29.39 -2.96
CA ALA A 278 17.02 -29.25 -3.92
C ALA A 278 17.45 -29.65 -5.34
N PHE A 279 18.60 -29.12 -5.79
CA PHE A 279 19.11 -29.40 -7.13
C PHE A 279 19.52 -30.86 -7.31
N THR A 280 20.22 -31.44 -6.34
CA THR A 280 20.63 -32.86 -6.39
C THR A 280 19.42 -33.79 -6.44
N ASN A 281 18.38 -33.51 -5.64
CA ASN A 281 17.13 -34.27 -5.66
C ASN A 281 16.43 -34.17 -7.01
N ALA A 282 16.34 -32.99 -7.60
CA ALA A 282 15.78 -32.80 -8.95
C ALA A 282 16.60 -33.53 -10.02
N TRP A 283 17.94 -33.41 -9.96
CA TRP A 283 18.86 -34.00 -10.91
C TRP A 283 18.70 -35.52 -11.04
N HIS A 284 18.56 -36.23 -9.92
CA HIS A 284 18.36 -37.68 -9.92
C HIS A 284 17.08 -38.13 -10.64
N ASN A 285 16.06 -37.26 -10.67
CA ASN A 285 14.79 -37.54 -11.34
C ASN A 285 14.77 -37.12 -12.82
N TRP A 286 15.76 -36.35 -13.28
CA TRP A 286 15.84 -35.92 -14.68
C TRP A 286 16.39 -37.02 -15.60
N GLN A 287 15.85 -37.06 -16.82
CA GLN A 287 16.38 -37.86 -17.92
C GLN A 287 17.69 -37.26 -18.45
N GLU A 288 18.45 -38.07 -19.19
CA GLU A 288 19.78 -37.69 -19.69
C GLU A 288 19.76 -36.46 -20.60
N ASP A 289 18.73 -36.32 -21.44
CA ASP A 289 18.54 -35.15 -22.29
C ASP A 289 18.43 -33.85 -21.47
N SER A 290 17.72 -33.90 -20.36
CA SER A 290 17.50 -32.77 -19.45
C SER A 290 18.76 -32.44 -18.67
N ARG A 291 19.53 -33.45 -18.25
CA ARG A 291 20.86 -33.27 -17.66
C ARG A 291 21.85 -32.64 -18.65
N SER A 292 21.80 -33.06 -19.91
CA SER A 292 22.67 -32.53 -20.98
C SER A 292 22.47 -31.04 -21.26
N ALA A 293 21.30 -30.47 -20.91
CA ALA A 293 21.03 -29.05 -21.05
C ALA A 293 21.99 -28.18 -20.23
N PHE A 294 22.49 -28.69 -19.10
CA PHE A 294 23.46 -28.00 -18.25
C PHE A 294 24.88 -28.15 -18.77
N THR A 295 25.27 -29.35 -19.19
CA THR A 295 26.63 -29.60 -19.73
C THR A 295 26.86 -28.93 -21.08
N SER A 296 25.80 -28.55 -21.77
CA SER A 296 25.84 -27.79 -23.02
C SER A 296 25.92 -26.27 -22.83
N LEU A 297 25.90 -25.76 -21.59
CA LEU A 297 26.04 -24.34 -21.33
C LEU A 297 27.45 -23.83 -21.72
N PRO A 298 27.57 -22.58 -22.21
CA PRO A 298 28.88 -22.00 -22.47
C PRO A 298 29.81 -22.06 -21.26
N ASN A 299 31.09 -22.34 -21.52
CA ASN A 299 32.13 -22.45 -20.49
C ASN A 299 31.89 -23.52 -19.42
N PHE A 300 31.00 -24.49 -19.65
CA PHE A 300 30.69 -25.52 -18.67
C PHE A 300 31.94 -26.10 -17.99
N ASP A 301 31.92 -26.08 -16.66
CA ASP A 301 33.01 -26.55 -15.82
C ASP A 301 32.42 -27.47 -14.74
N LYS A 302 32.79 -28.75 -14.79
CA LYS A 302 32.23 -29.78 -13.92
C LYS A 302 32.56 -29.57 -12.44
N ASP A 303 33.70 -28.97 -12.13
CA ASP A 303 34.14 -28.77 -10.75
C ASP A 303 33.37 -27.59 -10.13
N ILE A 304 33.20 -26.50 -10.89
CA ILE A 304 32.33 -25.39 -10.49
C ILE A 304 30.87 -25.85 -10.40
N PHE A 305 30.40 -26.68 -11.34
CA PHE A 305 29.06 -27.24 -11.31
C PHE A 305 28.84 -28.04 -10.02
N PHE A 306 29.72 -28.99 -9.69
CA PHE A 306 29.68 -29.75 -8.44
C PHE A 306 29.73 -28.83 -7.22
N GLN A 307 30.59 -27.80 -7.23
CA GLN A 307 30.69 -26.84 -6.13
C GLN A 307 29.37 -26.12 -5.86
N ILE A 308 28.59 -25.79 -6.90
CA ILE A 308 27.32 -25.05 -6.79
C ILE A 308 26.14 -25.99 -6.51
N THR A 309 26.05 -27.12 -7.21
CA THR A 309 24.86 -27.97 -7.23
C THR A 309 24.96 -29.19 -6.33
N GLY A 310 26.18 -29.65 -6.01
CA GLY A 310 26.43 -30.91 -5.30
C GLY A 310 26.40 -32.16 -6.19
N VAL A 311 26.12 -32.02 -7.48
CA VAL A 311 26.05 -33.13 -8.43
C VAL A 311 27.43 -33.44 -9.01
N GLN A 312 27.88 -34.68 -8.86
CA GLN A 312 29.12 -35.17 -9.45
C GLN A 312 28.83 -35.82 -10.81
N LEU A 313 29.51 -35.34 -11.86
CA LEU A 313 29.41 -35.81 -13.24
C LEU A 313 30.59 -36.71 -13.63
#